data_AF-A0A510J0Z5-F1
#
_entry.id   AF-A0A510J0Z5-F1
#
_cell.length_a   1.000
_cell.length_b   1.000
_cell.length_c   1.000
_cell.angle_alpha   90.00
_cell.angle_beta   90.00
_cell.angle_gamma   90.00
#
_symmetry.space_group_name_H-M   'P 1'
#
loop_
_entity.id
_entity.type
_entity.pdbx_description
1 polymer ?
#
loop_
_entity_poly.entity_id
_entity_poly.type
_entity_poly.pdbx_seq_one_letter_code
_entity_poly.pdbx_strand_id
1 'polypeptide(L)'
;MSEGKMNLPLNVPDLGEILRKDKYLYLRSDSNPLTQDKLKEINSIAGNLDYEEVLDGDAGDKHNLLVGRLRNDIGLPEDSSKYMQQVDAVINDERMQHFYREITGFENVCIRRCQVNRLKKGNFVGLHSDMQGDPDKPDSHLDYLFAIVVHLDSHQQEGERLFFIVLE
;
A
#
# COMPACT_ATOMS: atom_id res chain seq x y z
N MET A 1 -3.18 -3.61 32.03
CA MET A 1 -3.05 -4.34 30.75
C MET A 1 -1.70 -3.94 30.19
N SER A 2 -0.81 -4.90 29.99
CA SER A 2 0.60 -4.64 29.67
C SER A 2 0.75 -4.12 28.25
N GLU A 3 1.33 -2.93 28.11
CA GLU A 3 1.83 -2.38 26.85
C GLU A 3 2.79 -3.37 26.21
N GLY A 4 2.41 -3.91 25.05
CA GLY A 4 3.28 -4.72 24.21
C GLY A 4 4.35 -3.82 23.60
N LYS A 5 5.40 -3.49 24.36
CA LYS A 5 6.60 -2.87 23.80
C LYS A 5 7.10 -3.75 22.68
N MET A 6 7.14 -3.18 21.48
CA MET A 6 7.77 -3.80 20.32
C MET A 6 9.24 -4.06 20.70
N ASN A 7 9.60 -5.33 20.87
CA ASN A 7 11.00 -5.73 20.84
C ASN A 7 11.43 -5.73 19.36
N LEU A 8 11.47 -4.53 18.76
CA LEU A 8 12.34 -4.33 17.61
C LEU A 8 13.76 -4.56 18.13
N PRO A 9 14.58 -5.39 17.46
CA PRO A 9 15.93 -5.66 17.93
C PRO A 9 16.68 -4.35 18.16
N LEU A 10 17.43 -4.26 19.26
CA LEU A 10 18.14 -3.09 19.81
C LEU A 10 19.15 -2.38 18.88
N ASN A 11 19.10 -2.62 17.57
CA ASN A 11 20.02 -2.11 16.56
C ASN A 11 19.36 -1.90 15.18
N VAL A 12 18.07 -1.58 15.12
CA VAL A 12 17.49 -1.07 13.87
C VAL A 12 17.88 0.42 13.77
N PRO A 13 18.60 0.86 12.73
CA PRO A 13 18.80 2.29 12.48
C PRO A 13 17.43 2.99 12.39
N ASP A 14 17.36 4.29 12.73
CA ASP A 14 16.13 5.07 12.60
C ASP A 14 15.58 4.90 11.16
N LEU A 15 14.48 4.16 11.04
CA LEU A 15 13.87 3.82 9.75
C LEU A 15 13.42 5.08 9.02
N GLY A 16 12.99 6.10 9.76
CA GLY A 16 12.68 7.42 9.24
C GLY A 16 13.91 8.14 8.70
N GLU A 17 15.08 8.01 9.33
CA GLU A 17 16.33 8.56 8.78
C GLU A 17 16.73 7.89 7.47
N ILE A 18 16.65 6.56 7.39
CA ILE A 18 16.91 5.82 6.14
C ILE A 18 15.97 6.30 5.05
N LEU A 19 14.67 6.34 5.33
CA LEU A 19 13.66 6.76 4.35
C LEU A 19 13.87 8.22 3.91
N ARG A 20 14.21 9.13 4.82
CA ARG A 20 14.51 10.54 4.49
C ARG A 20 15.72 10.67 3.58
N LYS A 21 16.77 9.87 3.83
CA LYS A 21 18.04 9.91 3.08
C LYS A 21 17.91 9.24 1.71
N ASP A 22 17.43 8.01 1.69
CA ASP A 22 17.47 7.15 0.50
C ASP A 22 16.18 7.24 -0.33
N LYS A 23 15.13 7.89 0.20
CA LYS A 23 13.80 8.09 -0.41
C LYS A 23 12.96 6.83 -0.57
N TYR A 24 13.49 5.67 -0.18
CA TYR A 24 12.76 4.42 -0.07
C TYR A 24 13.28 3.61 1.11
N LEU A 25 12.45 2.71 1.62
CA LEU A 25 12.79 1.76 2.65
C LEU A 25 12.31 0.37 2.22
N TYR A 26 13.22 -0.60 2.20
CA TYR A 26 12.89 -1.99 1.91
C TYR A 26 12.93 -2.82 3.18
N LEU A 27 11.79 -3.39 3.57
CA LEU A 27 11.67 -4.28 4.72
C LEU A 27 11.53 -5.72 4.26
N ARG A 28 12.33 -6.61 4.86
CA ARG A 28 12.17 -8.05 4.69
C ARG A 28 10.96 -8.57 5.48
N SER A 29 10.46 -9.72 5.07
CA SER A 29 9.28 -10.37 5.66
C SER A 29 9.41 -10.72 7.14
N ASP A 30 10.64 -10.87 7.66
CA ASP A 30 10.96 -11.12 9.07
C ASP A 30 11.04 -9.84 9.92
N SER A 31 11.05 -8.67 9.28
CA SER A 31 11.20 -7.35 9.91
C SER A 31 10.00 -6.42 9.64
N ASN A 32 8.91 -6.96 9.08
CA ASN A 32 7.70 -6.21 8.72
C ASN A 32 6.67 -6.24 9.88
N PRO A 33 6.01 -5.10 10.23
CA PRO A 33 4.90 -5.09 11.19
C PRO A 33 3.71 -5.99 10.81
N LEU A 34 3.52 -6.27 9.51
CA LEU A 34 2.52 -7.25 9.05
C LEU A 34 3.05 -8.68 9.24
N THR A 35 2.46 -9.39 10.20
CA THR A 35 2.74 -10.81 10.44
C THR A 35 2.37 -11.68 9.23
N GLN A 36 2.95 -12.88 9.14
CA GLN A 36 2.62 -13.84 8.08
C GLN A 36 1.12 -14.18 8.00
N ASP A 37 0.42 -14.25 9.13
CA ASP A 37 -1.02 -14.55 9.11
C ASP A 37 -1.85 -13.38 8.56
N LYS A 38 -1.50 -12.14 8.93
CA LYS A 38 -2.06 -10.92 8.32
C LYS A 38 -1.80 -10.84 6.82
N LEU A 39 -0.58 -11.20 6.37
CA LEU A 39 -0.25 -11.24 4.94
C LEU A 39 -1.07 -12.28 4.18
N LYS A 40 -1.29 -13.47 4.78
CA LYS A 40 -2.18 -14.49 4.20
C LYS A 40 -3.61 -14.01 4.11
N GLU A 41 -4.10 -13.30 5.13
CA GLU A 41 -5.44 -12.71 5.11
C GLU A 41 -5.60 -11.69 3.98
N ILE A 42 -4.69 -10.73 3.86
CA ILE A 42 -4.68 -9.76 2.75
C ILE A 42 -4.59 -10.49 1.41
N ASN A 43 -3.75 -11.52 1.29
CA ASN A 43 -3.62 -12.28 0.04
C ASN A 43 -4.89 -13.07 -0.31
N SER A 44 -5.60 -13.61 0.69
CA SER A 44 -6.89 -14.26 0.49
C SER A 44 -7.93 -13.27 -0.03
N ILE A 45 -8.00 -12.08 0.55
CA ILE A 45 -8.87 -10.99 0.08
C ILE A 45 -8.51 -10.60 -1.36
N ALA A 46 -7.22 -10.38 -1.64
CA ALA A 46 -6.72 -10.06 -2.97
C ALA A 46 -7.11 -11.12 -4.02
N GLY A 47 -7.18 -12.40 -3.63
CA GLY A 47 -7.68 -13.47 -4.51
C GLY A 47 -9.15 -13.32 -4.93
N ASN A 48 -9.96 -12.60 -4.14
CA ASN A 48 -11.41 -12.50 -4.28
C ASN A 48 -11.89 -11.09 -4.69
N LEU A 49 -10.98 -10.18 -5.04
CA LEU A 49 -11.34 -8.85 -5.54
C LEU A 49 -11.87 -8.92 -6.98
N ASP A 50 -12.75 -7.99 -7.30
CA ASP A 50 -13.08 -7.68 -8.68
C ASP A 50 -11.93 -6.87 -9.27
N TYR A 51 -11.39 -7.33 -10.40
CA TYR A 51 -10.25 -6.71 -11.08
C TYR A 51 -10.70 -6.09 -12.39
N GLU A 52 -10.23 -4.86 -12.62
CA GLU A 52 -10.35 -4.17 -13.90
C GLU A 52 -8.99 -4.12 -14.60
N GLU A 53 -9.01 -4.11 -15.94
CA GLU A 53 -7.81 -3.89 -16.74
C GLU A 53 -7.53 -2.39 -16.86
N VAL A 54 -6.30 -2.00 -16.52
CA VAL A 54 -5.82 -0.62 -16.59
C VAL A 54 -4.69 -0.57 -17.61
N LEU A 55 -4.97 0.12 -18.73
CA LEU A 55 -4.05 0.26 -19.87
C LEU A 55 -3.37 1.63 -19.94
N ASP A 56 -3.98 2.64 -19.30
CA ASP A 56 -3.44 3.98 -19.17
C ASP A 56 -3.50 4.35 -17.69
N GLY A 57 -2.41 4.93 -17.18
CA GLY A 57 -2.31 5.45 -15.82
C GLY A 57 -2.94 6.82 -15.69
N ASP A 58 -3.21 7.20 -14.45
CA ASP A 58 -3.92 8.43 -14.10
C ASP A 58 -3.16 9.67 -14.65
N ALA A 59 -1.82 9.62 -14.79
CA ALA A 59 -0.99 10.73 -15.29
C ALA A 59 -0.71 10.69 -16.81
N GLY A 60 -1.42 9.85 -17.58
CA GLY A 60 -1.21 9.67 -19.03
C GLY A 60 -0.02 8.77 -19.37
N ASP A 61 0.51 8.05 -18.40
CA ASP A 61 1.54 7.03 -18.57
C ASP A 61 0.93 5.70 -19.00
N LYS A 62 1.71 4.85 -19.70
CA LYS A 62 1.19 3.57 -20.18
C LYS A 62 1.27 2.52 -19.10
N HIS A 63 0.20 1.75 -19.00
CA HIS A 63 0.05 0.67 -18.06
C HIS A 63 -0.42 -0.58 -18.79
N ASN A 64 -0.19 -1.73 -18.19
CA ASN A 64 -0.89 -2.93 -18.58
C ASN A 64 -0.91 -3.79 -17.33
N LEU A 65 -1.94 -3.66 -16.51
CA LEU A 65 -2.10 -4.43 -15.29
C LEU A 65 -3.57 -4.59 -14.93
N LEU A 66 -3.83 -5.50 -14.00
CA LEU A 66 -5.13 -5.65 -13.38
C LEU A 66 -5.13 -4.93 -12.03
N VAL A 67 -6.13 -4.10 -11.76
CA VAL A 67 -6.26 -3.38 -10.49
C VAL A 67 -7.54 -3.82 -9.79
N GLY A 68 -7.40 -4.24 -8.53
CA GLY A 68 -8.51 -4.46 -7.61
C GLY A 68 -8.55 -3.32 -6.60
N ARG A 69 -9.54 -2.44 -6.69
CA ARG A 69 -9.63 -1.24 -5.83
C ARG A 69 -10.32 -1.58 -4.51
N LEU A 70 -9.76 -1.12 -3.40
CA LEU A 70 -10.32 -1.28 -2.06
C LEU A 70 -10.81 0.05 -1.49
N ARG A 71 -10.02 1.11 -1.68
CA ARG A 71 -10.34 2.50 -1.33
C ARG A 71 -9.85 3.42 -2.43
N ASN A 72 -10.76 4.25 -2.94
CA ASN A 72 -10.49 5.30 -3.92
C ASN A 72 -10.28 6.64 -3.21
N ASP A 73 -9.64 7.57 -3.89
CA ASP A 73 -9.36 8.89 -3.34
C ASP A 73 -9.55 9.95 -4.43
N ILE A 74 -10.81 10.34 -4.62
CA ILE A 74 -11.23 11.41 -5.52
C ILE A 74 -11.87 12.46 -4.62
N GLY A 75 -11.14 13.52 -4.28
CA GLY A 75 -11.51 14.46 -3.21
C GLY A 75 -11.28 13.89 -1.81
N LEU A 76 -12.16 12.99 -1.35
CA LEU A 76 -12.03 12.30 -0.06
C LEU A 76 -11.86 10.79 -0.23
N PRO A 77 -11.20 10.10 0.72
CA PRO A 77 -11.08 8.65 0.69
C PRO A 77 -12.45 7.96 0.84
N GLU A 78 -12.78 7.10 -0.11
CA GLU A 78 -14.04 6.34 -0.15
C GLU A 78 -13.78 4.85 -0.39
N ASP A 79 -14.35 4.00 0.48
CA ASP A 79 -14.26 2.56 0.35
C ASP A 79 -15.01 2.08 -0.90
N SER A 80 -14.28 1.49 -1.85
CA SER A 80 -14.82 1.00 -3.12
C SER A 80 -15.10 -0.50 -3.12
N SER A 81 -14.76 -1.20 -2.04
CA SER A 81 -14.91 -2.65 -1.90
C SER A 81 -15.47 -3.04 -0.54
N LYS A 82 -16.34 -4.05 -0.53
CA LYS A 82 -16.85 -4.67 0.70
C LYS A 82 -15.76 -5.27 1.59
N TYR A 83 -14.59 -5.57 1.03
CA TYR A 83 -13.47 -6.13 1.77
C TYR A 83 -12.64 -5.06 2.49
N MET A 84 -12.85 -3.78 2.22
CA MET A 84 -12.01 -2.71 2.78
C MET A 84 -12.09 -2.68 4.31
N GLN A 85 -13.27 -2.91 4.91
CA GLN A 85 -13.40 -2.97 6.37
C GLN A 85 -12.47 -4.03 7.01
N GLN A 86 -12.36 -5.21 6.38
CA GLN A 86 -11.49 -6.27 6.84
C GLN A 86 -10.01 -5.92 6.64
N VAL A 87 -9.68 -5.34 5.49
CA VAL A 87 -8.32 -4.87 5.19
C VAL A 87 -7.89 -3.76 6.15
N ASP A 88 -8.75 -2.78 6.41
CA ASP A 88 -8.49 -1.65 7.30
C ASP A 88 -8.16 -2.14 8.71
N ALA A 89 -8.87 -3.16 9.23
CA ALA A 89 -8.55 -3.77 10.51
C ALA A 89 -7.14 -4.41 10.57
N VAL A 90 -6.52 -4.70 9.43
CA VAL A 90 -5.17 -5.26 9.34
C VAL A 90 -4.12 -4.16 9.17
N ILE A 91 -4.36 -3.22 8.24
CA ILE A 91 -3.38 -2.20 7.82
C ILE A 91 -3.46 -0.90 8.63
N ASN A 92 -4.56 -0.69 9.36
CA ASN A 92 -4.84 0.51 10.14
C ASN A 92 -4.91 0.24 11.66
N ASP A 93 -4.43 -0.93 12.10
CA ASP A 93 -4.40 -1.26 13.53
C ASP A 93 -3.32 -0.46 14.28
N GLU A 94 -3.34 -0.54 15.62
CA GLU A 94 -2.41 0.20 16.47
C GLU A 94 -0.94 -0.07 16.12
N ARG A 95 -0.61 -1.31 15.73
CA ARG A 95 0.75 -1.70 15.37
C ARG A 95 1.20 -1.05 14.07
N MET A 96 0.34 -1.06 13.04
CA MET A 96 0.63 -0.42 11.76
C MET A 96 0.67 1.10 11.91
N GLN A 97 -0.26 1.68 12.66
CA GLN A 97 -0.27 3.10 12.98
C GLN A 97 1.01 3.53 13.71
N HIS A 98 1.51 2.73 14.66
CA HIS A 98 2.80 3.00 15.29
C HIS A 98 3.94 3.00 14.28
N PHE A 99 4.02 1.97 13.43
CA PHE A 99 5.03 1.88 12.38
C PHE A 99 4.97 3.08 11.41
N TYR A 100 3.78 3.52 11.00
CA TYR A 100 3.62 4.69 10.14
C TYR A 100 4.17 5.94 10.80
N ARG A 101 3.87 6.17 12.09
CA ARG A 101 4.44 7.31 12.83
C ARG A 101 5.97 7.24 12.92
N GLU A 102 6.54 6.05 13.10
CA GLU A 102 8.01 5.89 13.16
C GLU A 102 8.69 6.25 11.82
N ILE A 103 8.13 5.81 10.69
CA ILE A 103 8.77 6.06 9.38
C ILE A 103 8.48 7.46 8.82
N THR A 104 7.32 8.03 9.13
CA THR A 104 6.89 9.34 8.61
C THR A 104 7.28 10.50 9.52
N GLY A 105 7.30 10.27 10.84
CA GLY A 105 7.42 11.31 11.86
C GLY A 105 6.12 12.10 12.12
N PHE A 106 4.99 11.72 11.51
CA PHE A 106 3.70 12.36 11.75
C PHE A 106 3.00 11.79 12.98
N GLU A 107 2.18 12.61 13.64
CA GLU A 107 1.38 12.16 14.79
C GLU A 107 0.15 11.37 14.36
N ASN A 108 -0.46 11.75 13.23
CA ASN A 108 -1.63 11.09 12.66
C ASN A 108 -1.32 10.77 11.20
N VAL A 109 -1.72 9.58 10.76
CA VAL A 109 -1.54 9.12 9.39
C VAL A 109 -2.87 8.58 8.87
N CYS A 110 -3.29 9.08 7.73
CA CYS A 110 -4.50 8.67 7.03
C CYS A 110 -4.16 7.75 5.86
N ILE A 111 -4.87 6.62 5.74
CA ILE A 111 -4.81 5.76 4.57
C ILE A 111 -5.81 6.27 3.54
N ARG A 112 -5.31 6.96 2.52
CA ARG A 112 -6.14 7.62 1.50
C ARG A 112 -6.55 6.70 0.37
N ARG A 113 -5.60 5.92 -0.15
CA ARG A 113 -5.85 4.99 -1.28
C ARG A 113 -5.36 3.60 -0.91
N CYS A 114 -6.12 2.60 -1.32
CA CYS A 114 -5.75 1.21 -1.14
C CYS A 114 -6.21 0.37 -2.34
N GLN A 115 -5.28 -0.38 -2.94
CA GLN A 115 -5.56 -1.21 -4.11
C GLN A 115 -4.60 -2.39 -4.20
N VAL A 116 -4.96 -3.36 -5.04
CA VAL A 116 -4.11 -4.49 -5.41
C VAL A 116 -3.83 -4.45 -6.89
N ASN A 117 -2.56 -4.35 -7.25
CA ASN A 117 -2.12 -4.52 -8.63
C ASN A 117 -1.76 -5.99 -8.84
N ARG A 118 -2.31 -6.61 -9.87
CA ARG A 118 -1.98 -7.97 -10.30
C ARG A 118 -1.26 -7.90 -11.64
N LEU A 119 -0.02 -8.37 -11.64
CA LEU A 119 0.90 -8.34 -12.78
C LEU A 119 1.05 -9.74 -13.37
N LYS A 120 0.48 -9.95 -14.56
CA LYS A 120 0.69 -11.15 -15.39
C LYS A 120 1.92 -10.99 -16.28
N LYS A 121 2.34 -12.06 -16.95
CA LYS A 121 3.42 -12.00 -17.93
C LYS A 121 3.11 -10.95 -19.02
N GLY A 122 4.01 -9.99 -19.21
CA GLY A 122 3.85 -8.89 -20.18
C GLY A 122 3.13 -7.66 -19.62
N ASN A 123 2.65 -7.71 -18.37
CA ASN A 123 2.18 -6.55 -17.64
C ASN A 123 3.35 -5.68 -17.17
N PHE A 124 3.11 -4.38 -17.07
CA PHE A 124 4.06 -3.41 -16.55
C PHE A 124 3.34 -2.21 -15.95
N VAL A 125 4.03 -1.54 -15.04
CA VAL A 125 3.65 -0.23 -14.53
C VAL A 125 4.61 0.78 -15.16
N GLY A 126 4.06 1.81 -15.79
CA GLY A 126 4.81 2.88 -16.41
C GLY A 126 5.58 3.70 -15.38
N LEU A 127 6.60 4.43 -15.82
CA LEU A 127 7.30 5.37 -14.96
C LEU A 127 6.35 6.54 -14.64
N HIS A 128 6.01 6.70 -13.37
CA HIS A 128 5.15 7.77 -12.88
C HIS A 128 5.57 8.21 -11.46
N SER A 129 4.93 9.26 -10.98
CA SER A 129 4.99 9.74 -9.60
C SER A 129 3.60 9.64 -9.00
N ASP A 130 3.45 9.01 -7.83
CA ASP A 130 2.17 8.96 -7.11
C ASP A 130 1.66 10.36 -6.73
N MET A 131 2.55 11.36 -6.65
CA MET A 131 2.18 12.76 -6.39
C MET A 131 1.56 13.46 -7.61
N GLN A 132 1.53 12.80 -8.77
CA GLN A 132 0.98 13.38 -9.98
C GLN A 132 -0.45 12.87 -10.16
N GLY A 133 -1.42 13.75 -9.90
CA GLY A 133 -2.83 13.49 -10.14
C GLY A 133 -3.22 13.44 -11.61
N ASP A 134 -4.46 13.00 -11.82
CA ASP A 134 -5.06 12.92 -13.14
C ASP A 134 -5.34 14.34 -13.67
N PRO A 135 -4.77 14.73 -14.84
CA PRO A 135 -4.96 16.06 -15.40
C PRO A 135 -6.43 16.37 -15.73
N ASP A 136 -7.25 15.34 -15.97
CA ASP A 136 -8.70 15.47 -16.21
C ASP A 136 -9.52 15.44 -14.91
N LYS A 137 -8.91 15.11 -13.77
CA LYS A 137 -9.51 15.16 -12.42
C LYS A 137 -8.63 16.01 -11.49
N PRO A 138 -8.72 17.35 -11.56
CA PRO A 138 -7.83 18.26 -10.83
C PRO A 138 -7.86 18.11 -9.30
N ASP A 139 -8.89 17.46 -8.74
CA ASP A 139 -9.02 17.17 -7.30
C ASP A 139 -8.49 15.76 -6.92
N SER A 140 -7.83 15.06 -7.84
CA SER A 140 -7.24 13.74 -7.58
C SER A 140 -5.76 13.85 -7.17
N HIS A 141 -5.37 13.10 -6.14
CA HIS A 141 -3.97 12.77 -5.82
C HIS A 141 -3.01 13.97 -5.60
N LEU A 142 -3.42 15.02 -4.90
CA LEU A 142 -2.59 16.23 -4.77
C LEU A 142 -1.54 16.18 -3.65
N ASP A 143 -1.73 15.35 -2.62
CA ASP A 143 -1.00 15.51 -1.35
C ASP A 143 -0.40 14.19 -0.81
N TYR A 144 -0.14 13.20 -1.67
CA TYR A 144 0.48 11.94 -1.23
C TYR A 144 1.92 12.13 -0.78
N LEU A 145 2.21 11.71 0.45
CA LEU A 145 3.53 11.86 1.05
C LEU A 145 4.32 10.55 1.08
N PHE A 146 3.62 9.42 1.24
CA PHE A 146 4.25 8.11 1.31
C PHE A 146 3.39 7.04 0.60
N ALA A 147 4.07 6.10 -0.04
CA ALA A 147 3.47 4.88 -0.55
C ALA A 147 4.11 3.67 0.15
N ILE A 148 3.28 2.70 0.52
CA ILE A 148 3.71 1.41 1.05
C ILE A 148 3.25 0.33 0.07
N VAL A 149 4.23 -0.45 -0.41
CA VAL A 149 4.00 -1.56 -1.32
C VAL A 149 4.32 -2.86 -0.60
N VAL A 150 3.32 -3.73 -0.48
CA VAL A 150 3.47 -5.06 0.10
C VAL A 150 3.40 -6.09 -1.02
N HIS A 151 4.49 -6.82 -1.23
CA HIS A 151 4.51 -7.94 -2.15
C HIS A 151 3.79 -9.14 -1.51
N LEU A 152 2.74 -9.64 -2.15
CA LEU A 152 1.95 -10.78 -1.70
C LEU A 152 2.36 -12.02 -2.49
N ASP A 153 2.43 -13.17 -1.80
CA ASP A 153 2.73 -14.44 -2.45
C ASP A 153 1.70 -14.75 -3.55
N SER A 154 2.19 -15.00 -4.76
CA SER A 154 1.36 -15.49 -5.86
C SER A 154 1.25 -17.01 -5.80
N HIS A 155 0.02 -17.53 -5.87
CA HIS A 155 -0.16 -18.91 -6.34
C HIS A 155 0.22 -18.94 -7.83
N GLN A 156 1.10 -19.86 -8.21
CA GLN A 156 1.95 -19.87 -9.42
C GLN A 156 1.26 -19.83 -10.81
N GLN A 157 0.02 -19.37 -10.96
CA GLN A 157 -0.64 -19.27 -12.27
C GLN A 157 -1.38 -17.94 -12.54
N GLU A 158 -1.59 -17.08 -11.55
CA GLU A 158 -2.42 -15.86 -11.74
C GLU A 158 -1.65 -14.54 -11.87
N GLY A 159 -0.31 -14.58 -11.77
CA GLY A 159 0.54 -13.40 -11.77
C GLY A 159 0.90 -12.92 -10.36
N GLU A 160 1.89 -12.03 -10.28
CA GLU A 160 2.35 -11.41 -9.03
C GLU A 160 1.30 -10.42 -8.51
N ARG A 161 1.19 -10.29 -7.19
CA ARG A 161 0.25 -9.36 -6.54
C ARG A 161 1.01 -8.39 -5.67
N LEU A 162 0.78 -7.10 -5.93
CA LEU A 162 1.33 -5.99 -5.18
C LEU A 162 0.18 -5.24 -4.52
N PHE A 163 0.21 -5.16 -3.20
CA PHE A 163 -0.77 -4.45 -2.40
C PHE A 163 -0.24 -3.06 -2.08
N PHE A 164 -0.97 -2.03 -2.53
CA PHE A 164 -0.58 -0.63 -2.45
C PHE A 164 -1.42 0.09 -1.40
N ILE A 165 -0.73 0.83 -0.54
CA ILE A 165 -1.31 1.73 0.45
C ILE A 165 -0.68 3.11 0.22
N VAL A 166 -1.50 4.14 0.16
CA VAL A 166 -1.02 5.52 0.06
C VAL A 166 -1.43 6.29 1.31
N LEU A 167 -0.48 7.05 1.84
CA LEU A 167 -0.58 7.76 3.12
C LEU A 167 -0.50 9.28 2.93
N GLU A 168 -1.30 9.98 3.73
CA GLU A 168 -1.20 11.42 4.03
C GLU A 168 -1.09 11.62 5.55
#